data_AF-A0AAJ1MPU5-F1
#
_entry.id   AF-A0AAJ1MPU5-F1
#
_cell.length_a   1.000
_cell.length_b   1.000
_cell.length_c   1.000
_cell.angle_alpha   90.00
_cell.angle_beta   90.00
_cell.angle_gamma   90.00
#
_symmetry.space_group_name_H-M   'P 1'
#
loop_
_entity.id
_entity.type
_entity.pdbx_description
1 polymer ?
#
loop_
_entity_poly.entity_id
_entity_poly.type
_entity_poly.pdbx_seq_one_letter_code
_entity_poly.pdbx_strand_id
1 'polypeptide(L)'
;MSDFSCYINIKNESSVKLEDGTFNKSFGKYKSEPAKVIKPNENAKFRLSDKAGPAGSTGNTKYRIAKNSGIDFYYDCPYGSKNNILYPNVKGIDLEVEYDGNNKKGYLENIPNGYNHFVKRSGHPLSGIFIVKDCLSAGWDIINAMTIKLLNKKVKELYKNNKFPHEIDNIEISCPYFSEEKETLKINLELKGKEIVDLSGKYSFQINLDNLKATIKEEKEKYYIFLDFNKNIIEDISTPSLIIQKLIKKILKSIDSPIKIPLNLNIPLNINKNIIKFKFIQKNKKSFLAMLIGLNGNEGRDNISDKIINGSDNKSIILSNLLIMNSLKVIFDKTLVKNKIFEGTEFLTVSKNTYPYELYNNKDSKATDKKCNATVKIDKYGLSSNFINYVKDSHLRILLNLRYTEVIIGVWHTFPIEILISFSEDNGKLKLTFDNNIGKCSGGTTCSIIKKNVKKIIEDFNKEFKGYYSFSNFKINYVDAPSFIQISGEEK
;
A
#
# COMPACT_ATOMS: atom_id res chain seq x y z
N MET A 1 -4.37 -47.68 1.86
CA MET A 1 -5.15 -46.59 1.24
C MET A 1 -4.28 -45.35 1.13
N SER A 2 -4.42 -44.57 0.05
CA SER A 2 -3.72 -43.30 -0.12
C SER A 2 -4.15 -42.31 0.97
N ASP A 3 -3.22 -41.51 1.48
CA ASP A 3 -3.48 -40.49 2.51
C ASP A 3 -3.96 -39.19 1.84
N PHE A 4 -5.22 -38.81 2.05
CA PHE A 4 -5.80 -37.54 1.58
C PHE A 4 -5.94 -36.51 2.73
N SER A 5 -5.02 -36.53 3.69
CA SER A 5 -4.99 -35.54 4.79
C SER A 5 -4.47 -34.18 4.33
N CYS A 6 -4.92 -33.12 5.02
CA CYS A 6 -4.32 -31.77 4.94
C CYS A 6 -3.45 -31.51 6.18
N TYR A 7 -2.19 -31.18 5.96
CA TYR A 7 -1.23 -30.75 6.98
C TYR A 7 -0.98 -29.25 6.81
N ILE A 8 -1.45 -28.43 7.76
CA ILE A 8 -1.48 -26.98 7.60
C ILE A 8 -0.59 -26.32 8.66
N ASN A 9 0.20 -25.34 8.22
CA ASN A 9 1.01 -24.47 9.05
C ASN A 9 0.62 -23.01 8.80
N ILE A 10 0.22 -22.28 9.83
CA ILE A 10 -0.04 -20.83 9.75
C ILE A 10 1.05 -20.13 10.57
N LYS A 11 1.92 -19.37 9.89
CA LYS A 11 2.87 -18.47 10.52
C LYS A 11 2.27 -17.09 10.61
N ASN A 12 2.27 -16.50 11.80
CA ASN A 12 1.89 -15.11 11.99
C ASN A 12 3.16 -14.26 12.10
N GLU A 13 3.66 -13.73 10.98
CA GLU A 13 4.78 -12.80 10.95
C GLU A 13 4.33 -11.33 11.01
N SER A 14 3.02 -11.10 11.20
CA SER A 14 2.44 -9.77 11.37
C SER A 14 2.57 -9.28 12.82
N SER A 15 2.41 -7.97 13.00
CA SER A 15 2.36 -7.31 14.31
C SER A 15 1.04 -7.51 15.05
N VAL A 16 0.03 -8.13 14.42
CA VAL A 16 -1.28 -8.34 15.02
C VAL A 16 -1.48 -9.79 15.46
N LYS A 17 -2.23 -9.97 16.53
CA LYS A 17 -2.62 -11.29 17.01
C LYS A 17 -3.80 -11.80 16.20
N LEU A 18 -3.76 -13.08 15.82
CA LEU A 18 -4.90 -13.78 15.25
C LEU A 18 -5.69 -14.39 16.40
N GLU A 19 -6.95 -13.97 16.58
CA GLU A 19 -7.79 -14.33 17.73
C GLU A 19 -9.04 -15.08 17.32
N ASP A 20 -9.71 -15.68 18.30
CA ASP A 20 -10.98 -16.40 18.15
C ASP A 20 -10.99 -17.38 16.97
N GLY A 21 -9.90 -18.14 16.85
CA GLY A 21 -9.73 -19.18 15.85
C GLY A 21 -10.91 -20.15 15.87
N THR A 22 -11.70 -20.15 14.79
CA THR A 22 -12.78 -21.10 14.56
C THR A 22 -12.43 -21.96 13.35
N PHE A 23 -12.97 -23.16 13.28
CA PHE A 23 -12.71 -24.06 12.17
C PHE A 23 -13.93 -24.87 11.84
N ASN A 24 -14.10 -25.17 10.56
CA ASN A 24 -15.14 -26.04 10.06
C ASN A 24 -14.53 -27.09 9.13
N LYS A 25 -15.27 -28.16 8.87
CA LYS A 25 -14.88 -29.20 7.91
C LYS A 25 -16.12 -29.69 7.16
N SER A 26 -15.97 -29.86 5.85
CA SER A 26 -16.95 -30.57 5.03
C SER A 26 -16.63 -32.06 5.02
N PHE A 27 -15.34 -32.43 4.99
CA PHE A 27 -14.86 -33.81 4.97
C PHE A 27 -13.60 -34.00 5.83
N GLY A 28 -13.40 -35.21 6.35
CA GLY A 28 -12.28 -35.57 7.22
C GLY A 28 -12.54 -35.36 8.73
N LYS A 29 -11.49 -35.53 9.55
CA LYS A 29 -11.50 -35.28 11.00
C LYS A 29 -10.22 -34.59 11.44
N TYR A 30 -10.33 -33.50 12.20
CA TYR A 30 -9.15 -32.89 12.83
C TYR A 30 -8.49 -33.88 13.77
N LYS A 31 -7.24 -34.22 13.48
CA LYS A 31 -6.36 -35.00 14.36
C LYS A 31 -5.65 -34.08 15.36
N SER A 32 -5.33 -32.87 14.92
CA SER A 32 -4.98 -31.72 15.74
C SER A 32 -5.78 -30.53 15.25
N GLU A 33 -6.34 -29.77 16.18
CA GLU A 33 -7.19 -28.62 15.88
C GLU A 33 -6.33 -27.36 15.64
N PRO A 34 -6.81 -26.41 14.82
CA PRO A 34 -6.20 -25.08 14.74
C PRO A 34 -6.17 -24.39 16.11
N ALA A 35 -5.10 -23.64 16.39
CA ALA A 35 -5.00 -22.87 17.61
C ALA A 35 -6.13 -21.82 17.67
N LYS A 36 -6.67 -21.54 18.86
CA LYS A 36 -7.64 -20.45 19.03
C LYS A 36 -6.99 -19.07 18.90
N VAL A 37 -5.68 -19.00 19.14
CA VAL A 37 -4.90 -17.77 19.14
C VAL A 37 -3.53 -18.05 18.51
N ILE A 38 -3.05 -17.13 17.66
CA ILE A 38 -1.67 -17.12 17.14
C ILE A 38 -1.09 -15.73 17.38
N LYS A 39 -0.13 -15.57 18.29
CA LYS A 39 0.48 -14.27 18.58
C LYS A 39 1.44 -13.83 17.46
N PRO A 40 1.85 -12.55 17.43
CA PRO A 40 2.93 -12.10 16.55
C PRO A 40 4.18 -12.98 16.68
N ASN A 41 4.75 -13.34 15.55
CA ASN A 41 5.90 -14.23 15.36
C ASN A 41 5.73 -15.68 15.86
N GLU A 42 4.49 -16.11 16.14
CA GLU A 42 4.20 -17.51 16.46
C GLU A 42 3.69 -18.29 15.23
N ASN A 43 3.68 -19.62 15.36
CA ASN A 43 3.14 -20.53 14.35
C ASN A 43 2.09 -21.48 14.96
N ALA A 44 1.09 -21.83 14.16
CA ALA A 44 0.11 -22.87 14.48
C ALA A 44 0.16 -23.99 13.45
N LYS A 45 0.38 -25.21 13.91
CA LYS A 45 0.43 -26.41 13.09
C LYS A 45 -0.75 -27.30 13.42
N PHE A 46 -1.53 -27.72 12.43
CA PHE A 46 -2.70 -28.57 12.63
C PHE A 46 -2.94 -29.51 11.45
N ARG A 47 -3.73 -30.56 11.67
CA ARG A 47 -3.98 -31.61 10.68
C ARG A 47 -5.45 -31.97 10.58
N LEU A 48 -6.02 -31.82 9.39
CA LEU A 48 -7.29 -32.42 9.00
C LEU A 48 -7.00 -33.78 8.35
N SER A 49 -7.29 -34.85 9.06
CA SER A 49 -7.00 -36.22 8.61
C SER A 49 -8.15 -36.80 7.78
N ASP A 50 -7.78 -37.50 6.71
CA ASP A 50 -8.70 -38.39 6.02
C ASP A 50 -8.92 -39.66 6.87
N LYS A 51 -10.19 -40.01 7.07
CA LYS A 51 -10.60 -41.15 7.89
C LYS A 51 -10.99 -42.37 7.04
N ALA A 52 -10.32 -42.54 5.89
CA ALA A 52 -10.55 -43.61 4.93
C ALA A 52 -11.92 -43.55 4.22
N GLY A 53 -12.53 -42.35 4.17
CA GLY A 53 -13.80 -42.13 3.49
C GLY A 53 -13.60 -41.75 2.02
N PRO A 54 -14.63 -41.90 1.16
CA PRO A 54 -14.52 -41.66 -0.29
C PRO A 54 -14.41 -40.17 -0.67
N ALA A 55 -14.19 -39.26 0.28
CA ALA A 55 -14.27 -37.82 0.06
C ALA A 55 -12.94 -37.08 0.27
N GLY A 56 -11.99 -37.64 1.03
CA GLY A 56 -10.74 -36.95 1.38
C GLY A 56 -10.90 -35.95 2.54
N SER A 57 -10.18 -34.83 2.50
CA SER A 57 -10.18 -33.81 3.57
C SER A 57 -10.46 -32.41 3.02
N THR A 58 -11.51 -31.76 3.52
CA THR A 58 -11.89 -30.40 3.12
C THR A 58 -12.29 -29.60 4.34
N GLY A 59 -11.67 -28.44 4.54
CA GLY A 59 -11.99 -27.59 5.68
C GLY A 59 -11.53 -26.15 5.52
N ASN A 60 -11.86 -25.36 6.54
CA ASN A 60 -11.38 -24.01 6.67
C ASN A 60 -11.13 -23.63 8.13
N THR A 61 -10.26 -22.65 8.33
CA THR A 61 -10.00 -22.02 9.62
C THR A 61 -10.18 -20.52 9.48
N LYS A 62 -10.83 -19.87 10.44
CA LYS A 62 -11.08 -18.43 10.46
C LYS A 62 -10.49 -17.81 11.70
N TYR A 63 -9.85 -16.66 11.56
CA TYR A 63 -9.36 -15.87 12.70
C TYR A 63 -9.89 -14.44 12.62
N ARG A 64 -10.25 -13.90 13.79
CA ARG A 64 -10.58 -12.49 13.98
C ARG A 64 -9.30 -11.70 14.24
N ILE A 65 -9.22 -10.50 13.68
CA ILE A 65 -8.11 -9.57 13.91
C ILE A 65 -8.60 -8.27 14.55
N ALA A 66 -9.81 -7.83 14.20
CA ALA A 66 -10.53 -6.75 14.87
C ALA A 66 -12.04 -7.05 14.89
N LYS A 67 -12.84 -6.14 15.48
CA LYS A 67 -14.28 -6.35 15.74
C LYS A 67 -15.09 -6.79 14.50
N ASN A 68 -14.66 -6.42 13.28
CA ASN A 68 -15.34 -6.73 12.02
C ASN A 68 -14.39 -7.23 10.91
N SER A 69 -13.19 -7.71 11.27
CA SER A 69 -12.17 -8.13 10.28
C SER A 69 -11.56 -9.48 10.63
N GLY A 70 -11.20 -10.24 9.60
CA GLY A 70 -10.67 -11.59 9.78
C GLY A 70 -10.13 -12.23 8.51
N ILE A 71 -9.36 -13.30 8.70
CA ILE A 71 -8.78 -14.11 7.64
C ILE A 71 -9.40 -15.51 7.69
N ASP A 72 -9.91 -15.97 6.56
CA ASP A 72 -10.32 -17.36 6.35
C ASP A 72 -9.24 -18.09 5.54
N PHE A 73 -8.78 -19.24 6.02
CA PHE A 73 -7.82 -20.13 5.35
C PHE A 73 -8.56 -21.36 4.86
N TYR A 74 -8.58 -21.60 3.55
CA TYR A 74 -9.25 -22.74 2.91
C TYR A 74 -8.22 -23.77 2.45
N TYR A 75 -8.52 -25.06 2.69
CA TYR A 75 -7.67 -26.18 2.30
C TYR A 75 -8.53 -27.40 1.91
N ASP A 76 -8.18 -28.00 0.78
CA ASP A 76 -8.90 -29.14 0.20
C ASP A 76 -7.94 -30.16 -0.42
N CYS A 77 -8.12 -31.42 -0.04
CA CYS A 77 -7.42 -32.60 -0.53
C CYS A 77 -8.46 -33.70 -0.85
N PRO A 78 -9.18 -33.56 -1.99
CA PRO A 78 -10.34 -34.42 -2.27
C PRO A 78 -9.92 -35.80 -2.78
N TYR A 79 -10.67 -36.83 -2.35
CA TYR A 79 -10.52 -38.19 -2.89
C TYR A 79 -10.95 -38.27 -4.36
N GLY A 80 -10.24 -39.08 -5.16
CA GLY A 80 -10.55 -39.29 -6.59
C GLY A 80 -10.18 -38.11 -7.51
N SER A 81 -9.96 -36.92 -6.97
CA SER A 81 -9.33 -35.81 -7.69
C SER A 81 -7.82 -35.94 -7.61
N LYS A 82 -7.09 -35.49 -8.64
CA LYS A 82 -5.64 -35.30 -8.53
C LYS A 82 -5.29 -33.93 -7.95
N ASN A 83 -6.24 -32.99 -7.93
CA ASN A 83 -5.98 -31.58 -7.62
C ASN A 83 -6.32 -31.25 -6.16
N ASN A 84 -5.36 -30.67 -5.45
CA ASN A 84 -5.55 -30.03 -4.15
C ASN A 84 -5.77 -28.52 -4.31
N ILE A 85 -6.39 -27.91 -3.31
CA ILE A 85 -6.66 -26.46 -3.28
C ILE A 85 -6.18 -25.88 -1.95
N LEU A 86 -5.51 -24.73 -2.03
CA LEU A 86 -5.08 -23.92 -0.89
C LEU A 86 -5.28 -22.45 -1.25
N TYR A 87 -6.03 -21.68 -0.46
CA TYR A 87 -6.12 -20.23 -0.62
C TYR A 87 -6.62 -19.51 0.65
N PRO A 88 -6.16 -18.27 0.89
CA PRO A 88 -6.70 -17.40 1.92
C PRO A 88 -7.82 -16.50 1.37
N ASN A 89 -8.70 -16.04 2.25
CA ASN A 89 -9.66 -14.97 1.99
C ASN A 89 -9.52 -13.95 3.12
N VAL A 90 -8.97 -12.79 2.78
CA VAL A 90 -8.69 -11.69 3.71
C VAL A 90 -9.81 -10.66 3.57
N LYS A 91 -10.56 -10.39 4.64
CA LYS A 91 -11.70 -9.47 4.60
C LYS A 91 -11.48 -8.23 5.47
N GLY A 92 -11.41 -7.07 4.83
CA GLY A 92 -11.42 -5.78 5.53
C GLY A 92 -10.19 -5.54 6.40
N ILE A 93 -9.02 -5.97 5.93
CA ILE A 93 -7.74 -5.86 6.64
C ILE A 93 -6.59 -5.74 5.66
N ASP A 94 -5.67 -4.83 5.98
CA ASP A 94 -4.38 -4.68 5.31
C ASP A 94 -3.35 -5.61 5.97
N LEU A 95 -3.59 -6.90 5.78
CA LEU A 95 -2.62 -7.97 5.97
C LEU A 95 -2.41 -8.70 4.64
N GLU A 96 -1.16 -9.07 4.38
CA GLU A 96 -0.81 -9.90 3.25
C GLU A 96 -0.72 -11.35 3.71
N VAL A 97 -1.21 -12.28 2.90
CA VAL A 97 -1.06 -13.71 3.16
C VAL A 97 -0.36 -14.35 1.98
N GLU A 98 0.90 -14.71 2.19
CA GLU A 98 1.63 -15.58 1.28
C GLU A 98 1.28 -17.04 1.58
N TYR A 99 1.26 -17.90 0.57
CA TYR A 99 0.96 -19.32 0.79
C TYR A 99 1.54 -20.22 -0.30
N ASP A 100 1.87 -21.45 0.10
CA ASP A 100 2.26 -22.53 -0.82
C ASP A 100 1.75 -23.88 -0.32
N GLY A 101 1.52 -24.79 -1.26
CA GLY A 101 1.14 -26.18 -1.01
C GLY A 101 2.03 -27.15 -1.80
N ASN A 102 2.30 -28.31 -1.22
CA ASN A 102 3.02 -29.41 -1.87
C ASN A 102 2.41 -30.75 -1.46
N ASN A 103 2.66 -31.80 -2.24
CA ASN A 103 2.11 -33.13 -2.04
C ASN A 103 3.03 -34.04 -1.20
N LYS A 104 3.67 -33.45 -0.19
CA LYS A 104 4.60 -34.15 0.71
C LYS A 104 3.90 -34.46 2.03
N LYS A 105 4.15 -35.66 2.57
CA LYS A 105 3.75 -36.03 3.93
C LYS A 105 4.57 -35.20 4.94
N GLY A 106 3.91 -34.40 5.78
CA GLY A 106 4.57 -33.50 6.74
C GLY A 106 4.05 -32.07 6.64
N TYR A 107 4.71 -31.11 7.29
CA TYR A 107 4.38 -29.68 7.18
C TYR A 107 5.39 -28.97 6.29
N LEU A 108 4.91 -28.06 5.44
CA LEU A 108 5.77 -27.08 4.82
C LEU A 108 6.14 -26.04 5.88
N GLU A 109 7.44 -25.82 6.03
CA GLU A 109 7.95 -24.81 6.95
C GLU A 109 8.30 -23.51 6.23
N ASN A 110 8.52 -23.51 4.91
CA ASN A 110 8.86 -22.32 4.14
C ASN A 110 8.17 -22.35 2.77
N ILE A 111 7.87 -21.16 2.22
CA ILE A 111 7.36 -20.99 0.86
C ILE A 111 8.56 -21.05 -0.12
N PRO A 112 8.55 -21.89 -1.16
CA PRO A 112 9.53 -21.87 -2.23
C PRO A 112 9.49 -20.54 -3.00
N ASN A 113 10.65 -20.05 -3.47
CA ASN A 113 10.73 -18.80 -4.21
C ASN A 113 9.77 -18.77 -5.42
N GLY A 114 8.97 -17.70 -5.54
CA GLY A 114 8.16 -17.41 -6.74
C GLY A 114 6.70 -17.86 -6.73
N TYR A 115 6.08 -18.09 -5.56
CA TYR A 115 4.67 -18.53 -5.46
C TYR A 115 3.85 -17.60 -4.56
N ASN A 116 2.79 -16.96 -5.09
CA ASN A 116 1.89 -16.08 -4.32
C ASN A 116 0.39 -16.17 -4.70
N HIS A 117 -0.05 -17.18 -5.45
CA HIS A 117 -1.46 -17.28 -5.91
C HIS A 117 -2.02 -18.70 -5.88
N PHE A 118 -3.33 -18.82 -6.07
CA PHE A 118 -4.14 -20.03 -5.93
C PHE A 118 -3.43 -21.25 -6.54
N VAL A 119 -3.01 -22.20 -5.70
CA VAL A 119 -2.18 -23.31 -6.16
C VAL A 119 -3.05 -24.55 -6.36
N LYS A 120 -3.28 -24.95 -7.62
CA LYS A 120 -3.70 -26.32 -7.94
C LYS A 120 -2.45 -27.19 -8.01
N ARG A 121 -2.27 -28.12 -7.07
CA ARG A 121 -1.18 -29.12 -7.09
C ARG A 121 -1.73 -30.52 -7.37
N SER A 122 -0.95 -31.35 -8.07
CA SER A 122 -1.33 -32.72 -8.43
C SER A 122 -0.72 -33.79 -7.50
N GLY A 123 -1.53 -34.48 -6.69
CA GLY A 123 -1.08 -35.58 -5.81
C GLY A 123 -1.51 -35.44 -4.35
N HIS A 124 -1.21 -36.43 -3.51
CA HIS A 124 -1.73 -36.54 -2.12
C HIS A 124 -0.65 -37.09 -1.17
N PRO A 125 -0.61 -36.70 0.11
CA PRO A 125 -1.48 -35.74 0.84
C PRO A 125 -1.10 -34.27 0.60
N LEU A 126 -1.97 -33.33 0.97
CA LEU A 126 -1.68 -31.89 0.93
C LEU A 126 -0.90 -31.44 2.18
N SER A 127 0.26 -30.82 1.96
CA SER A 127 0.98 -30.04 2.97
C SER A 127 1.00 -28.58 2.55
N GLY A 128 0.44 -27.69 3.37
CA GLY A 128 0.30 -26.26 3.08
C GLY A 128 0.88 -25.35 4.16
N ILE A 129 1.41 -24.20 3.75
CA ILE A 129 1.84 -23.12 4.63
C ILE A 129 1.14 -21.82 4.25
N PHE A 130 0.68 -21.07 5.25
CA PHE A 130 0.25 -19.68 5.13
C PHE A 130 1.18 -18.81 5.99
N ILE A 131 1.65 -17.70 5.45
CA ILE A 131 2.44 -16.70 6.16
C ILE A 131 1.66 -15.39 6.14
N VAL A 132 1.15 -14.99 7.31
CA VAL A 132 0.45 -13.73 7.50
C VAL A 132 1.45 -12.64 7.82
N LYS A 133 1.47 -11.57 7.04
CA LYS A 133 2.39 -10.44 7.17
C LYS A 133 1.61 -9.13 7.27
N ASP A 134 2.22 -8.12 7.86
CA ASP A 134 1.70 -6.75 7.78
C ASP A 134 1.82 -6.23 6.34
N CYS A 135 0.75 -5.65 5.80
CA CYS A 135 0.89 -4.81 4.62
C CYS A 135 1.76 -3.60 4.97
N LEU A 136 2.67 -3.19 4.09
CA LEU A 136 3.58 -2.08 4.40
C LEU A 136 2.84 -0.76 4.65
N SER A 137 1.65 -0.56 4.08
CA SER A 137 0.88 0.67 4.37
C SER A 137 0.05 0.58 5.64
N ALA A 138 -0.09 -0.61 6.26
CA ALA A 138 -0.92 -0.85 7.45
C ALA A 138 -2.35 -0.28 7.37
N GLY A 139 -2.89 -0.13 6.15
CA GLY A 139 -4.21 0.45 5.87
C GLY A 139 -4.25 1.97 5.70
N TRP A 140 -3.12 2.64 5.87
CA TRP A 140 -2.96 4.01 5.44
C TRP A 140 -2.85 4.08 3.92
N ASP A 141 -3.40 5.14 3.31
CA ASP A 141 -3.33 5.34 1.86
C ASP A 141 -1.94 5.83 1.43
N ILE A 142 -1.35 6.72 2.23
CA ILE A 142 0.00 7.24 2.01
C ILE A 142 0.76 7.22 3.35
N ILE A 143 1.97 6.68 3.35
CA ILE A 143 2.96 6.89 4.42
C ILE A 143 4.11 7.71 3.84
N ASN A 144 4.37 8.87 4.43
CA ASN A 144 5.51 9.71 4.07
C ASN A 144 6.44 9.83 5.27
N ALA A 145 7.56 9.14 5.21
CA ALA A 145 8.55 9.09 6.26
C ALA A 145 9.80 9.88 5.89
N MET A 146 10.26 10.72 6.80
CA MET A 146 11.51 11.47 6.65
C MET A 146 12.41 11.30 7.86
N THR A 147 13.71 11.23 7.62
CA THR A 147 14.68 11.18 8.71
C THR A 147 14.66 12.47 9.53
N ILE A 148 14.95 12.36 10.83
CA ILE A 148 15.12 13.53 11.71
C ILE A 148 16.21 14.48 11.19
N LYS A 149 17.26 13.94 10.57
CA LYS A 149 18.29 14.72 9.88
C LYS A 149 17.71 15.62 8.78
N LEU A 150 16.82 15.08 7.94
CA LEU A 150 16.18 15.84 6.87
C LEU A 150 15.19 16.88 7.43
N LEU A 151 14.43 16.53 8.47
CA LEU A 151 13.56 17.46 9.19
C LEU A 151 14.37 18.65 9.74
N ASN A 152 15.51 18.39 10.38
CA ASN A 152 16.40 19.43 10.90
C ASN A 152 16.96 20.35 9.81
N LYS A 153 17.24 19.83 8.62
CA LYS A 153 17.64 20.66 7.47
C LYS A 153 16.55 21.68 7.11
N LYS A 154 15.28 21.23 7.02
CA LYS A 154 14.13 22.10 6.71
C LYS A 154 13.89 23.15 7.80
N VAL A 155 14.03 22.77 9.07
CA VAL A 155 13.90 23.69 10.21
C VAL A 155 14.98 24.77 10.19
N LYS A 156 16.22 24.39 9.89
CA LYS A 156 17.34 25.33 9.73
C LYS A 156 17.11 26.30 8.57
N GLU A 157 16.51 25.86 7.47
CA GLU A 157 16.12 26.73 6.35
C GLU A 157 15.03 27.73 6.74
N LEU A 158 14.03 27.32 7.53
CA LEU A 158 13.02 28.25 8.07
C LEU A 158 13.63 29.29 9.00
N TYR A 159 14.54 28.86 9.88
CA TYR A 159 15.28 29.76 10.76
C TYR A 159 16.11 30.77 9.97
N LYS A 160 16.91 30.34 8.98
CA LYS A 160 17.70 31.25 8.14
C LYS A 160 16.87 32.28 7.35
N ASN A 161 15.63 31.94 7.02
CA ASN A 161 14.74 32.79 6.23
C ASN A 161 13.85 33.70 7.11
N ASN A 162 14.20 33.90 8.39
CA ASN A 162 13.42 34.68 9.36
C ASN A 162 11.96 34.22 9.53
N LYS A 163 11.65 32.96 9.19
CA LYS A 163 10.32 32.35 9.40
C LYS A 163 10.21 31.66 10.76
N PHE A 164 11.33 31.55 11.44
CA PHE A 164 11.43 31.16 12.84
C PHE A 164 11.95 32.38 13.61
N PRO A 165 11.41 32.69 14.80
CA PRO A 165 11.89 33.82 15.59
C PRO A 165 13.35 33.63 16.01
N HIS A 166 14.16 34.67 15.81
CA HIS A 166 15.54 34.77 16.32
C HIS A 166 15.60 35.39 17.72
N GLU A 167 14.59 36.18 18.07
CA GLU A 167 14.52 36.89 19.34
C GLU A 167 13.05 37.05 19.74
N ILE A 168 12.75 36.80 21.02
CA ILE A 168 11.45 37.09 21.65
C ILE A 168 11.70 37.65 23.02
N ASP A 169 11.04 38.77 23.35
CA ASP A 169 11.16 39.43 24.66
C ASP A 169 12.63 39.67 25.07
N ASN A 170 13.45 40.16 24.11
CA ASN A 170 14.90 40.40 24.26
C ASN A 170 15.76 39.14 24.58
N ILE A 171 15.21 37.95 24.36
CA ILE A 171 15.93 36.68 24.50
C ILE A 171 16.27 36.18 23.11
N GLU A 172 17.56 36.04 22.84
CA GLU A 172 18.04 35.42 21.60
C GLU A 172 17.78 33.91 21.65
N ILE A 173 17.21 33.39 20.56
CA ILE A 173 16.79 32.00 20.42
C ILE A 173 17.66 31.37 19.35
N SER A 174 18.38 30.30 19.69
CA SER A 174 19.14 29.55 18.70
C SER A 174 18.23 28.76 17.75
N CYS A 175 18.78 28.32 16.62
CA CYS A 175 18.05 27.46 15.69
C CYS A 175 17.60 26.18 16.41
N PRO A 176 16.29 25.91 16.50
CA PRO A 176 15.81 24.69 17.11
C PRO A 176 16.20 23.47 16.26
N TYR A 177 16.31 22.32 16.92
CA TYR A 177 16.54 21.05 16.24
C TYR A 177 15.85 19.90 16.96
N PHE A 178 15.44 18.91 16.18
CA PHE A 178 14.81 17.69 16.63
C PHE A 178 15.86 16.63 16.97
N SER A 179 15.62 15.88 18.04
CA SER A 179 16.43 14.73 18.46
C SER A 179 15.55 13.56 18.87
N GLU A 180 16.17 12.41 19.05
CA GLU A 180 15.54 11.16 19.47
C GLU A 180 15.93 10.81 20.91
N GLU A 181 14.97 10.32 21.70
CA GLU A 181 15.24 9.66 22.97
C GLU A 181 14.16 8.61 23.27
N LYS A 182 14.55 7.33 23.45
CA LYS A 182 13.64 6.22 23.84
C LYS A 182 12.32 6.20 23.05
N GLU A 183 12.41 6.24 21.72
CA GLU A 183 11.27 6.23 20.79
C GLU A 183 10.39 7.50 20.81
N THR A 184 10.79 8.54 21.53
CA THR A 184 10.12 9.84 21.52
C THR A 184 10.87 10.84 20.66
N LEU A 185 10.10 11.76 20.04
CA LEU A 185 10.65 12.91 19.33
C LEU A 185 10.78 14.07 20.31
N LYS A 186 11.98 14.65 20.40
CA LYS A 186 12.24 15.86 21.19
C LYS A 186 12.57 17.04 20.30
N ILE A 187 12.21 18.24 20.75
CA ILE A 187 12.69 19.50 20.19
C ILE A 187 13.63 20.16 21.19
N ASN A 188 14.77 20.62 20.70
CA ASN A 188 15.82 21.24 21.48
C ASN A 188 16.04 22.65 20.98
N LEU A 189 16.30 23.57 21.90
CA LEU A 189 16.65 24.95 21.61
C LEU A 189 17.56 25.50 22.71
N GLU A 190 18.36 26.49 22.36
CA GLU A 190 19.23 27.20 23.30
C GLU A 190 18.75 28.65 23.39
N LEU A 191 18.56 29.14 24.61
CA LEU A 191 18.25 30.54 24.87
C LEU A 191 19.51 31.25 25.32
N LYS A 192 19.72 32.48 24.85
CA LYS A 192 20.76 33.38 25.31
C LYS A 192 20.09 34.66 25.81
N GLY A 193 20.14 34.88 27.12
CA GLY A 193 19.53 36.05 27.75
C GLY A 193 20.40 37.29 27.58
N LYS A 194 19.75 38.47 27.55
CA LYS A 194 20.41 39.79 27.63
C LYS A 194 20.11 40.55 28.95
N GLU A 195 19.25 40.04 29.83
CA GLU A 195 18.75 40.76 31.03
C GLU A 195 18.76 39.94 32.34
N ILE A 196 18.39 40.62 33.44
CA ILE A 196 18.59 40.38 34.91
C ILE A 196 18.20 38.98 35.44
N VAL A 197 17.37 38.21 34.72
CA VAL A 197 17.04 36.82 35.08
C VAL A 197 17.74 35.89 34.10
N ASP A 198 18.70 35.10 34.58
CA ASP A 198 19.43 34.15 33.73
C ASP A 198 18.52 33.02 33.26
N LEU A 199 17.94 33.23 32.08
CA LEU A 199 17.17 32.24 31.33
C LEU A 199 18.05 31.53 30.29
N SER A 200 19.36 31.79 30.30
CA SER A 200 20.27 31.16 29.34
C SER A 200 20.40 29.67 29.62
N GLY A 201 20.47 28.88 28.56
CA GLY A 201 20.58 27.44 28.71
C GLY A 201 20.09 26.65 27.51
N LYS A 202 20.37 25.36 27.54
CA LYS A 202 19.87 24.38 26.57
C LYS A 202 18.66 23.69 27.15
N TYR A 203 17.60 23.64 26.37
CA TYR A 203 16.34 23.07 26.78
C TYR A 203 15.87 22.04 25.78
N SER A 204 15.26 20.96 26.29
CA SER A 204 14.76 19.83 25.52
C SER A 204 13.34 19.51 25.94
N PHE A 205 12.46 19.29 24.98
CA PHE A 205 11.03 19.09 25.21
C PHE A 205 10.52 17.90 24.43
N GLN A 206 9.75 17.04 25.09
CA GLN A 206 9.08 15.92 24.43
C GLN A 206 7.88 16.41 23.63
N ILE A 207 7.75 15.91 22.41
CA ILE A 207 6.61 16.18 21.53
C ILE A 207 5.62 15.03 21.62
N ASN A 208 4.40 15.36 22.03
CA ASN A 208 3.22 14.52 21.83
C ASN A 208 2.86 14.53 20.33
N LEU A 209 3.10 13.40 19.66
CA LEU A 209 2.81 13.24 18.24
C LEU A 209 1.30 13.18 17.92
N ASP A 210 0.45 12.77 18.87
CA ASP A 210 -1.00 12.74 18.70
C ASP A 210 -1.59 14.16 18.63
N ASN A 211 -0.91 15.14 19.23
CA ASN A 211 -1.30 16.55 19.19
C ASN A 211 -0.69 17.33 18.02
N LEU A 212 0.26 16.74 17.28
CA LEU A 212 0.87 17.35 16.10
C LEU A 212 -0.16 17.42 14.98
N LYS A 213 -0.39 18.61 14.43
CA LYS A 213 -1.37 18.80 13.35
C LYS A 213 -0.68 18.95 12.01
N ALA A 214 -1.30 18.39 10.99
CA ALA A 214 -0.94 18.61 9.61
C ALA A 214 -2.17 18.97 8.79
N THR A 215 -1.95 19.74 7.73
CA THR A 215 -2.93 19.95 6.67
C THR A 215 -2.29 19.66 5.32
N ILE A 216 -3.09 19.16 4.38
CA ILE A 216 -2.68 18.99 2.99
C ILE A 216 -3.30 20.15 2.20
N LYS A 217 -2.48 20.89 1.44
CA LYS A 217 -2.98 21.89 0.49
C LYS A 217 -2.38 21.65 -0.88
N GLU A 218 -3.15 22.00 -1.89
CA GLU A 218 -2.70 22.03 -3.27
C GLU A 218 -2.17 23.41 -3.61
N GLU A 219 -0.96 23.47 -4.17
CA GLU A 219 -0.39 24.69 -4.71
C GLU A 219 0.27 24.40 -6.06
N LYS A 220 -0.12 25.13 -7.11
CA LYS A 220 0.39 24.95 -8.48
C LYS A 220 0.34 23.47 -8.91
N GLU A 221 -0.82 22.83 -8.72
CA GLU A 221 -1.08 21.41 -9.07
C GLU A 221 -0.21 20.40 -8.31
N LYS A 222 0.38 20.79 -7.18
CA LYS A 222 1.18 19.92 -6.32
C LYS A 222 0.67 19.94 -4.89
N TYR A 223 0.60 18.77 -4.27
CA TYR A 223 0.21 18.66 -2.86
C TYR A 223 1.40 18.87 -1.93
N TYR A 224 1.17 19.64 -0.88
CA TYR A 224 2.11 19.89 0.20
C TYR A 224 1.44 19.61 1.54
N ILE A 225 2.19 18.99 2.44
CA ILE A 225 1.84 18.87 3.85
C ILE A 225 2.43 20.07 4.57
N PHE A 226 1.61 20.71 5.40
CA PHE A 226 2.00 21.80 6.28
C PHE A 226 1.93 21.29 7.71
N LEU A 227 3.09 21.11 8.33
CA LEU A 227 3.19 20.74 9.75
C LEU A 227 3.02 21.96 10.62
N ASP A 228 2.03 21.91 11.50
CA ASP A 228 1.70 22.97 12.45
C ASP A 228 2.08 22.54 13.88
N PHE A 229 3.05 23.26 14.44
CA PHE A 229 3.54 23.07 15.79
C PHE A 229 2.71 23.92 16.76
N ASN A 230 1.47 23.49 17.02
CA ASN A 230 0.51 24.22 17.85
C ASN A 230 0.83 24.16 19.38
N LYS A 231 0.01 24.87 20.17
CA LYS A 231 0.21 25.12 21.62
C LYS A 231 0.21 23.87 22.52
N ASN A 232 -0.26 22.72 22.05
CA ASN A 232 -0.52 21.52 22.86
C ASN A 232 0.41 20.34 22.53
N ILE A 233 1.41 20.54 21.68
CA ILE A 233 2.32 19.47 21.28
C ILE A 233 3.38 19.13 22.34
N ILE A 234 3.66 20.03 23.29
CA ILE A 234 4.68 19.77 24.30
C ILE A 234 4.04 19.04 25.48
N GLU A 235 4.46 17.80 25.67
CA GLU A 235 3.92 16.88 26.67
C GLU A 235 4.64 17.03 28.00
N ASP A 236 5.96 17.11 27.93
CA ASP A 236 6.84 17.12 29.09
C ASP A 236 7.91 18.19 28.89
N ILE A 237 7.90 19.18 29.79
CA ILE A 237 8.94 20.18 29.86
C ILE A 237 9.78 19.79 31.05
N SER A 238 10.97 19.24 30.80
CA SER A 238 11.94 18.86 31.84
C SER A 238 12.52 20.06 32.60
N THR A 239 11.88 21.24 32.50
CA THR A 239 12.25 22.46 33.21
C THR A 239 11.16 22.76 34.26
N PRO A 240 11.52 22.89 35.54
CA PRO A 240 10.57 23.26 36.60
C PRO A 240 10.09 24.72 36.49
N SER A 241 10.66 25.54 35.59
CA SER A 241 10.33 26.96 35.46
C SER A 241 9.14 27.19 34.54
N LEU A 242 7.99 27.55 35.13
CA LEU A 242 6.77 27.95 34.41
C LEU A 242 7.02 29.11 33.42
N ILE A 243 7.99 29.99 33.71
CA ILE A 243 8.38 31.11 32.85
C ILE A 243 8.96 30.58 31.54
N ILE A 244 9.91 29.65 31.63
CA ILE A 244 10.53 29.00 30.46
C ILE A 244 9.45 28.28 29.64
N GLN A 245 8.55 27.55 30.30
CA GLN A 245 7.42 26.87 29.63
C GLN A 245 6.53 27.83 28.82
N LYS A 246 6.19 28.98 29.41
CA LYS A 246 5.40 30.03 28.73
C LYS A 246 6.15 30.64 27.55
N LEU A 247 7.46 30.89 27.70
CA LEU A 247 8.31 31.44 26.65
C LEU A 247 8.42 30.48 25.47
N ILE A 248 8.67 29.18 25.68
CA ILE A 248 8.74 28.19 24.59
C ILE A 248 7.40 28.10 23.87
N LYS A 249 6.29 28.07 24.61
CA LYS A 249 4.95 28.11 24.01
C LYS A 249 4.73 29.39 23.20
N LYS A 250 5.38 30.50 23.53
CA LYS A 250 5.37 31.74 22.75
C LYS A 250 6.23 31.61 21.48
N ILE A 251 7.44 31.07 21.60
CA ILE A 251 8.37 30.78 20.48
C ILE A 251 7.69 29.90 19.42
N LEU A 252 7.05 28.80 19.83
CA LEU A 252 6.38 27.91 18.90
C LEU A 252 5.15 28.57 18.23
N LYS A 253 4.44 29.47 18.93
CA LYS A 253 3.31 30.22 18.34
C LYS A 253 3.76 31.27 17.33
N SER A 254 4.95 31.83 17.48
CA SER A 254 5.50 32.84 16.57
C SER A 254 6.17 32.25 15.32
N ILE A 255 6.04 30.94 15.10
CA ILE A 255 6.45 30.34 13.84
C ILE A 255 5.45 30.81 12.77
N ASP A 256 5.83 31.86 12.04
CA ASP A 256 5.00 32.52 11.01
C ASP A 256 4.69 31.63 9.80
N SER A 257 5.27 30.43 9.72
CA SER A 257 5.02 29.51 8.62
C SER A 257 5.15 28.04 9.02
N PRO A 258 4.13 27.21 8.77
CA PRO A 258 4.24 25.76 8.98
C PRO A 258 5.34 25.14 8.11
N ILE A 259 5.92 24.03 8.57
CA ILE A 259 6.95 23.32 7.80
C ILE A 259 6.29 22.71 6.57
N LYS A 260 6.71 23.18 5.39
CA LYS A 260 6.20 22.71 4.10
C LYS A 260 6.96 21.48 3.63
N ILE A 261 6.25 20.37 3.47
CA ILE A 261 6.78 19.10 2.99
C ILE A 261 6.08 18.73 1.68
N PRO A 262 6.81 18.61 0.55
CA PRO A 262 6.19 18.16 -0.68
C PRO A 262 5.80 16.68 -0.57
N LEU A 263 4.54 16.37 -0.94
CA LEU A 263 4.06 15.00 -1.08
C LEU A 263 4.63 14.32 -2.33
N ASN A 264 4.98 15.10 -3.36
CA ASN A 264 5.45 14.60 -4.65
C ASN A 264 4.47 13.59 -5.29
N LEU A 265 3.17 13.86 -5.16
CA LEU A 265 2.08 13.14 -5.80
C LEU A 265 1.18 14.15 -6.48
N ASN A 266 0.69 13.83 -7.66
CA ASN A 266 -0.29 14.61 -8.41
C ASN A 266 -1.63 13.86 -8.53
N ILE A 267 -1.87 12.93 -7.62
CA ILE A 267 -3.15 12.21 -7.53
C ILE A 267 -4.17 13.20 -6.94
N PRO A 268 -5.35 13.41 -7.56
CA PRO A 268 -6.37 14.28 -7.01
C PRO A 268 -6.79 13.77 -5.63
N LEU A 269 -6.46 14.53 -4.59
CA LEU A 269 -6.78 14.20 -3.21
C LEU A 269 -8.01 14.99 -2.77
N ASN A 270 -8.99 14.32 -2.16
CA ASN A 270 -10.06 15.01 -1.47
C ASN A 270 -9.54 15.57 -0.13
N ILE A 271 -8.92 16.75 -0.19
CA ILE A 271 -8.25 17.38 0.95
C ILE A 271 -9.16 17.65 2.16
N ASN A 272 -10.48 17.65 1.98
CA ASN A 272 -11.46 18.02 3.01
C ASN A 272 -11.78 16.89 4.00
N LYS A 273 -11.40 15.65 3.72
CA LYS A 273 -11.74 14.46 4.54
C LYS A 273 -10.52 13.58 4.82
N ASN A 274 -9.36 14.16 5.07
CA ASN A 274 -8.16 13.39 5.33
C ASN A 274 -7.91 13.23 6.83
N ILE A 275 -7.47 12.05 7.23
CA ILE A 275 -6.94 11.76 8.55
C ILE A 275 -5.41 11.77 8.42
N ILE A 276 -4.73 12.50 9.30
CA ILE A 276 -3.27 12.53 9.34
C ILE A 276 -2.84 12.22 10.77
N LYS A 277 -2.02 11.17 10.92
CA LYS A 277 -1.36 10.82 12.17
C LYS A 277 0.16 10.84 12.00
N PHE A 278 0.85 10.86 13.12
CA PHE A 278 2.31 10.86 13.16
C PHE A 278 2.81 9.68 13.97
N LYS A 279 3.87 9.04 13.48
CA LYS A 279 4.55 7.97 14.20
C LYS A 279 6.06 8.17 14.13
N PHE A 280 6.70 7.98 15.26
CA PHE A 280 8.14 7.87 15.32
C PHE A 280 8.56 6.43 15.00
N ILE A 281 9.51 6.25 14.09
CA ILE A 281 9.98 4.93 13.67
C ILE A 281 11.50 4.94 13.67
N GLN A 282 12.10 3.96 14.34
CA GLN A 282 13.54 3.77 14.34
C GLN A 282 13.91 2.56 13.47
N LYS A 283 14.82 2.75 12.51
CA LYS A 283 15.30 1.68 11.63
C LYS A 283 16.78 1.87 11.31
N ASN A 284 17.57 0.80 11.46
CA ASN A 284 19.00 0.78 11.12
C ASN A 284 19.80 1.97 11.70
N LYS A 285 19.57 2.29 12.99
CA LYS A 285 20.17 3.44 13.70
C LYS A 285 19.78 4.82 13.17
N LYS A 286 18.78 4.90 12.29
CA LYS A 286 18.16 6.16 11.88
C LYS A 286 16.78 6.26 12.47
N SER A 287 16.38 7.49 12.73
CA SER A 287 15.02 7.80 13.17
C SER A 287 14.28 8.58 12.11
N PHE A 288 13.01 8.22 11.98
CA PHE A 288 12.08 8.75 11.01
C PHE A 288 10.86 9.31 11.73
N LEU A 289 10.42 10.47 11.28
CA LEU A 289 9.06 10.95 11.51
C LEU A 289 8.22 10.48 10.32
N ALA A 290 7.32 9.53 10.57
CA ALA A 290 6.38 9.02 9.59
C ALA A 290 5.04 9.76 9.71
N MET A 291 4.57 10.30 8.59
CA MET A 291 3.25 10.87 8.43
C MET A 291 2.35 9.84 7.79
N LEU A 292 1.27 9.51 8.48
CA LEU A 292 0.31 8.47 8.11
C LEU A 292 -0.94 9.17 7.62
N ILE A 293 -1.27 8.98 6.35
CA ILE A 293 -2.33 9.75 5.69
C ILE A 293 -3.38 8.78 5.18
N GLY A 294 -4.58 8.94 5.71
CA GLY A 294 -5.76 8.23 5.30
C GLY A 294 -6.70 9.16 4.56
N LEU A 295 -7.11 8.78 3.35
CA LEU A 295 -7.94 9.60 2.48
C LEU A 295 -9.42 9.25 2.69
N ASN A 296 -10.29 10.24 2.52
CA ASN A 296 -11.74 10.08 2.65
C ASN A 296 -12.20 9.49 4.01
N GLY A 297 -11.46 9.76 5.08
CA GLY A 297 -11.76 9.28 6.43
C GLY A 297 -11.37 7.82 6.68
N ASN A 298 -10.66 7.18 5.75
CA ASN A 298 -10.06 5.87 6.00
C ASN A 298 -8.96 6.03 7.05
N GLU A 299 -9.02 5.23 8.10
CA GLU A 299 -7.98 5.22 9.13
C GLU A 299 -7.27 3.86 9.07
N GLY A 300 -5.94 3.91 9.00
CA GLY A 300 -5.12 2.71 9.07
C GLY A 300 -4.93 2.24 10.52
N ARG A 301 -4.13 1.19 10.70
CA ARG A 301 -3.74 0.71 12.03
C ARG A 301 -2.68 1.63 12.64
N ASP A 302 -2.76 1.83 13.96
CA ASP A 302 -1.76 2.61 14.72
C ASP A 302 -0.43 1.86 14.90
N ASN A 303 -0.48 0.53 14.92
CA ASN A 303 0.69 -0.32 15.01
C ASN A 303 1.29 -0.53 13.61
N ILE A 304 2.30 0.26 13.31
CA ILE A 304 3.08 0.22 12.08
C ILE A 304 4.36 -0.55 12.37
N SER A 305 4.58 -1.64 11.61
CA SER A 305 5.80 -2.43 11.66
C SER A 305 7.04 -1.57 11.37
N ASP A 306 8.13 -1.79 12.10
CA ASP A 306 9.43 -1.17 11.84
C ASP A 306 10.02 -1.59 10.47
N LYS A 307 9.47 -2.64 9.86
CA LYS A 307 9.83 -3.11 8.51
C LYS A 307 9.27 -2.24 7.39
N ILE A 308 8.40 -1.28 7.71
CA ILE A 308 7.67 -0.46 6.73
C ILE A 308 8.58 0.50 5.97
N ILE A 309 9.67 0.97 6.56
CA ILE A 309 10.57 1.93 5.93
C ILE A 309 11.91 1.26 5.60
N ASN A 310 12.40 1.49 4.38
CA ASN A 310 13.77 1.14 4.03
C ASN A 310 14.72 2.09 4.80
N GLY A 311 15.51 1.54 5.72
CA GLY A 311 16.41 2.31 6.58
C GLY A 311 17.64 2.89 5.85
N SER A 312 17.91 2.55 4.58
CA SER A 312 19.09 3.03 3.85
C SER A 312 19.00 4.50 3.44
N ASP A 313 17.80 5.03 3.26
CA ASP A 313 17.58 6.36 2.67
C ASP A 313 17.19 7.43 3.70
N ASN A 314 17.03 8.69 3.26
CA ASN A 314 16.67 9.80 4.14
C ASN A 314 15.17 10.17 4.10
N LYS A 315 14.44 9.59 3.14
CA LYS A 315 12.99 9.71 2.97
C LYS A 315 12.44 8.47 2.27
N SER A 316 11.21 8.10 2.62
CA SER A 316 10.46 7.00 2.02
C SER A 316 9.01 7.39 1.86
N ILE A 317 8.41 7.08 0.72
CA ILE A 317 6.99 7.28 0.42
C ILE A 317 6.40 5.91 0.11
N ILE A 318 5.29 5.56 0.74
CA ILE A 318 4.59 4.29 0.55
C ILE A 318 3.15 4.62 0.16
N LEU A 319 2.68 4.01 -0.92
CA LEU A 319 1.34 4.19 -1.47
C LEU A 319 0.61 2.86 -1.38
N SER A 320 -0.59 2.86 -0.79
CA SER A 320 -1.41 1.66 -0.68
C SER A 320 -1.84 1.16 -2.05
N ASN A 321 -2.01 -0.16 -2.19
CA ASN A 321 -2.59 -0.72 -3.41
C ASN A 321 -4.02 -0.22 -3.66
N LEU A 322 -4.80 0.08 -2.63
CA LEU A 322 -6.12 0.69 -2.79
C LEU A 322 -6.02 2.07 -3.48
N LEU A 323 -5.09 2.92 -3.04
CA LEU A 323 -4.83 4.23 -3.67
C LEU A 323 -4.41 4.05 -5.13
N ILE A 324 -3.53 3.09 -5.40
CA ILE A 324 -3.05 2.79 -6.75
C ILE A 324 -4.21 2.33 -7.65
N MET A 325 -5.04 1.39 -7.20
CA MET A 325 -6.20 0.89 -7.95
C MET A 325 -7.24 1.98 -8.20
N ASN A 326 -7.52 2.83 -7.20
CA ASN A 326 -8.42 3.96 -7.37
C ASN A 326 -7.86 4.99 -8.37
N SER A 327 -6.56 5.25 -8.35
CA SER A 327 -5.91 6.15 -9.31
C SER A 327 -5.99 5.57 -10.73
N LEU A 328 -5.70 4.27 -10.88
CA LEU A 328 -5.83 3.55 -12.15
C LEU A 328 -7.26 3.61 -12.68
N LYS A 329 -8.26 3.37 -11.83
CA LYS A 329 -9.67 3.51 -12.17
C LYS A 329 -9.96 4.88 -12.79
N VAL A 330 -9.55 5.96 -12.12
CA VAL A 330 -9.77 7.34 -12.60
C VAL A 330 -9.10 7.58 -13.94
N ILE A 331 -7.84 7.14 -14.09
CA ILE A 331 -7.06 7.34 -15.32
C ILE A 331 -7.67 6.52 -16.48
N PHE A 332 -8.06 5.27 -16.24
CA PHE A 332 -8.72 4.44 -17.25
C PHE A 332 -10.08 5.03 -17.66
N ASP A 333 -10.93 5.37 -16.70
CA ASP A 333 -12.24 5.98 -16.97
C ASP A 333 -12.06 7.25 -17.84
N LYS A 334 -11.13 8.14 -17.47
CA LYS A 334 -10.81 9.36 -18.23
C LYS A 334 -10.33 9.05 -19.65
N THR A 335 -9.39 8.12 -19.81
CA THR A 335 -8.80 7.78 -21.11
C THR A 335 -9.79 7.09 -22.04
N LEU A 336 -10.64 6.20 -21.52
CA LEU A 336 -11.67 5.49 -22.29
C LEU A 336 -12.76 6.45 -22.78
N VAL A 337 -13.21 7.39 -21.94
CA VAL A 337 -14.16 8.46 -22.30
C VAL A 337 -13.57 9.38 -23.36
N LYS A 338 -12.33 9.87 -23.15
CA LYS A 338 -11.63 10.75 -24.11
C LYS A 338 -11.52 10.11 -25.50
N ASN A 339 -11.29 8.80 -25.56
CA ASN A 339 -11.15 8.07 -26.82
C ASN A 339 -12.47 7.54 -27.40
N LYS A 340 -13.63 7.86 -26.79
CA LYS A 340 -14.98 7.47 -27.25
C LYS A 340 -15.17 5.95 -27.39
N ILE A 341 -14.52 5.17 -26.53
CA ILE A 341 -14.66 3.70 -26.48
C ILE A 341 -15.67 3.30 -25.41
N PHE A 342 -16.02 4.24 -24.55
CA PHE A 342 -16.98 4.10 -23.49
C PHE A 342 -17.78 5.40 -23.34
N GLU A 343 -19.10 5.26 -23.12
CA GLU A 343 -19.96 6.34 -22.66
C GLU A 343 -20.58 5.94 -21.32
N GLY A 344 -20.38 6.77 -20.30
CA GLY A 344 -20.88 6.58 -18.95
C GLY A 344 -19.86 6.99 -17.88
N THR A 345 -20.30 7.04 -16.63
CA THR A 345 -19.46 7.14 -15.43
C THR A 345 -19.58 5.82 -14.66
N GLU A 346 -18.54 5.38 -13.96
CA GLU A 346 -18.55 4.17 -13.08
C GLU A 346 -18.54 2.79 -13.79
N PHE A 347 -17.82 2.67 -14.91
CA PHE A 347 -17.59 1.38 -15.57
C PHE A 347 -16.75 0.41 -14.76
N LEU A 348 -15.70 0.97 -14.15
CA LEU A 348 -14.71 0.24 -13.39
C LEU A 348 -15.06 0.22 -11.92
N THR A 349 -14.70 -0.86 -11.24
CA THR A 349 -14.89 -1.07 -9.81
C THR A 349 -13.60 -1.61 -9.21
N VAL A 350 -13.28 -1.16 -8.00
CA VAL A 350 -12.18 -1.74 -7.21
C VAL A 350 -12.79 -2.77 -6.25
N SER A 351 -12.35 -4.03 -6.34
CA SER A 351 -12.78 -5.12 -5.48
C SER A 351 -12.25 -4.89 -4.07
N LYS A 352 -13.14 -4.60 -3.12
CA LYS A 352 -12.79 -4.44 -1.70
C LYS A 352 -12.73 -5.77 -0.93
N ASN A 353 -13.05 -6.88 -1.60
CA ASN A 353 -13.15 -8.20 -0.98
C ASN A 353 -11.94 -9.09 -1.28
N THR A 354 -10.98 -8.57 -2.03
CA THR A 354 -9.73 -9.24 -2.39
C THR A 354 -8.58 -8.34 -1.98
N TYR A 355 -7.54 -8.93 -1.37
CA TYR A 355 -6.26 -8.26 -1.17
C TYR A 355 -5.17 -9.09 -1.87
N PRO A 356 -4.36 -8.49 -2.75
CA PRO A 356 -4.37 -7.09 -3.18
C PRO A 356 -5.71 -6.71 -3.83
N TYR A 357 -6.13 -5.44 -3.67
CA TYR A 357 -7.31 -4.89 -4.33
C TYR A 357 -7.13 -4.99 -5.84
N GLU A 358 -8.22 -5.39 -6.51
CA GLU A 358 -8.25 -5.62 -7.96
C GLU A 358 -9.19 -4.62 -8.63
N LEU A 359 -8.80 -4.09 -9.77
CA LEU A 359 -9.62 -3.29 -10.67
C LEU A 359 -10.30 -4.22 -11.68
N TYR A 360 -11.62 -4.12 -11.82
CA TYR A 360 -12.38 -4.90 -12.79
C TYR A 360 -13.62 -4.14 -13.29
N ASN A 361 -14.25 -4.62 -14.35
CA ASN A 361 -15.57 -4.14 -14.78
C ASN A 361 -16.65 -5.22 -14.56
N ASN A 362 -17.82 -4.82 -14.08
CA ASN A 362 -18.94 -5.72 -13.80
C ASN A 362 -20.12 -5.56 -14.76
N LYS A 363 -19.98 -4.74 -15.80
CA LYS A 363 -20.97 -4.48 -16.84
C LYS A 363 -20.27 -4.40 -18.19
N ASP A 364 -21.00 -4.64 -19.27
CA ASP A 364 -20.54 -4.36 -20.63
C ASP A 364 -20.37 -2.84 -20.81
N SER A 365 -19.40 -2.43 -21.62
CA SER A 365 -19.30 -1.05 -22.09
C SER A 365 -20.35 -0.80 -23.17
N LYS A 366 -20.72 0.47 -23.39
CA LYS A 366 -21.45 0.85 -24.59
C LYS A 366 -20.59 0.50 -25.82
N ALA A 367 -21.24 0.00 -26.86
CA ALA A 367 -20.61 -0.27 -28.14
C ALA A 367 -20.31 1.05 -28.86
N THR A 368 -19.12 1.18 -29.47
CA THR A 368 -18.79 2.37 -30.25
C THR A 368 -19.69 2.51 -31.47
N ASP A 369 -19.99 3.75 -31.87
CA ASP A 369 -20.57 4.02 -33.18
C ASP A 369 -19.75 3.35 -34.28
N LYS A 370 -20.41 2.92 -35.36
CA LYS A 370 -19.80 2.21 -36.50
C LYS A 370 -18.76 3.09 -37.19
N LYS A 371 -17.57 3.20 -36.61
CA LYS A 371 -16.39 3.76 -37.26
C LYS A 371 -15.65 2.60 -37.90
N CYS A 372 -15.46 2.69 -39.22
CA CYS A 372 -14.67 1.73 -40.00
C CYS A 372 -15.28 0.31 -40.08
N ASN A 373 -16.59 0.19 -40.30
CA ASN A 373 -17.29 -1.10 -40.45
C ASN A 373 -17.10 -2.08 -39.27
N ALA A 374 -16.81 -1.58 -38.08
CA ALA A 374 -16.75 -2.38 -36.87
C ALA A 374 -17.32 -1.64 -35.66
N THR A 375 -17.83 -2.42 -34.73
CA THR A 375 -18.29 -1.94 -33.43
C THR A 375 -17.44 -2.59 -32.36
N VAL A 376 -16.87 -1.80 -31.45
CA VAL A 376 -16.02 -2.27 -30.35
C VAL A 376 -16.73 -2.04 -29.02
N LYS A 377 -16.64 -3.00 -28.11
CA LYS A 377 -17.05 -2.86 -26.70
C LYS A 377 -16.09 -3.64 -25.79
N ILE A 378 -16.13 -3.33 -24.50
CA ILE A 378 -15.49 -4.12 -23.45
C ILE A 378 -16.59 -4.98 -22.84
N ASP A 379 -16.44 -6.29 -22.87
CA ASP A 379 -17.40 -7.20 -22.25
C ASP A 379 -17.31 -7.13 -20.72
N LYS A 380 -18.39 -7.45 -20.03
CA LYS A 380 -18.42 -7.67 -18.58
C LYS A 380 -17.31 -8.64 -18.15
N TYR A 381 -16.54 -8.26 -17.13
CA TYR A 381 -15.33 -8.95 -16.68
C TYR A 381 -14.21 -9.04 -17.74
N GLY A 382 -14.33 -8.28 -18.82
CA GLY A 382 -13.30 -8.16 -19.84
C GLY A 382 -12.06 -7.44 -19.33
N LEU A 383 -12.19 -6.56 -18.33
CA LEU A 383 -11.09 -5.91 -17.64
C LEU A 383 -10.93 -6.51 -16.23
N SER A 384 -9.70 -6.90 -15.91
CA SER A 384 -9.29 -7.38 -14.58
C SER A 384 -7.81 -7.07 -14.33
N SER A 385 -7.44 -6.67 -13.11
CA SER A 385 -6.04 -6.51 -12.71
C SER A 385 -5.61 -7.50 -11.65
N ASN A 386 -4.43 -8.10 -11.80
CA ASN A 386 -3.83 -9.01 -10.83
C ASN A 386 -2.36 -8.62 -10.64
N PHE A 387 -1.81 -8.78 -9.43
CA PHE A 387 -0.36 -8.69 -9.23
C PHE A 387 0.30 -9.98 -9.69
N ILE A 388 1.45 -9.88 -10.38
CA ILE A 388 2.30 -11.01 -10.74
C ILE A 388 3.69 -10.75 -10.20
N ASN A 389 4.16 -11.66 -9.36
CA ASN A 389 5.50 -11.64 -8.83
C ASN A 389 6.40 -12.50 -9.73
N TYR A 390 7.18 -11.87 -10.61
CA TYR A 390 8.29 -12.54 -11.26
C TYR A 390 9.49 -12.49 -10.32
N VAL A 391 10.34 -13.52 -10.36
CA VAL A 391 11.42 -13.85 -9.39
C VAL A 391 12.33 -12.69 -8.93
N LYS A 392 12.27 -11.50 -9.56
CA LYS A 392 12.94 -10.27 -9.11
C LYS A 392 12.16 -8.96 -9.26
N ASP A 393 11.01 -8.95 -9.95
CA ASP A 393 10.26 -7.72 -10.26
C ASP A 393 8.76 -7.97 -10.02
N SER A 394 8.18 -7.28 -9.04
CA SER A 394 6.73 -7.30 -8.85
C SER A 394 6.06 -6.41 -9.89
N HIS A 395 5.21 -7.00 -10.73
CA HIS A 395 4.43 -6.29 -11.73
C HIS A 395 2.95 -6.28 -11.34
N LEU A 396 2.29 -5.14 -11.53
CA LEU A 396 0.85 -5.11 -11.68
C LEU A 396 0.50 -5.49 -13.12
N ARG A 397 -0.21 -6.59 -13.34
CA ARG A 397 -0.77 -6.96 -14.64
C ARG A 397 -2.22 -6.50 -14.73
N ILE A 398 -2.56 -5.79 -15.78
CA ILE A 398 -3.92 -5.42 -16.13
C ILE A 398 -4.24 -6.08 -17.47
N LEU A 399 -5.28 -6.91 -17.47
CA LEU A 399 -5.82 -7.54 -18.67
C LEU A 399 -7.07 -6.77 -19.08
N LEU A 400 -7.16 -6.40 -20.36
CA LEU A 400 -8.29 -5.74 -20.97
C LEU A 400 -8.69 -6.50 -22.24
N ASN A 401 -9.84 -7.16 -22.20
CA ASN A 401 -10.42 -7.88 -23.32
C ASN A 401 -11.42 -6.98 -24.05
N LEU A 402 -11.08 -6.63 -25.30
CA LEU A 402 -11.97 -5.89 -26.19
C LEU A 402 -12.71 -6.88 -27.08
N ARG A 403 -14.04 -6.81 -27.10
CA ARG A 403 -14.86 -7.53 -28.07
C ARG A 403 -15.22 -6.61 -29.22
N TYR A 404 -15.06 -7.09 -30.44
CA TYR A 404 -15.46 -6.35 -31.64
C TYR A 404 -16.31 -7.20 -32.58
N THR A 405 -17.19 -6.55 -33.32
CA THR A 405 -17.94 -7.17 -34.43
C THR A 405 -17.51 -6.53 -35.73
N GLU A 406 -17.20 -7.34 -36.73
CA GLU A 406 -17.08 -6.86 -38.10
C GLU A 406 -18.47 -6.75 -38.71
N VAL A 407 -18.86 -5.55 -39.13
CA VAL A 407 -20.22 -5.27 -39.66
C VAL A 407 -20.50 -6.05 -40.94
N ILE A 408 -19.47 -6.39 -41.72
CA ILE A 408 -19.62 -7.09 -43.00
C ILE A 408 -19.98 -8.58 -42.80
N ILE A 409 -19.46 -9.22 -41.75
CA ILE A 409 -19.58 -10.67 -41.55
C ILE A 409 -20.47 -11.00 -40.34
N GLY A 410 -20.74 -10.02 -39.46
CA GLY A 410 -21.56 -10.20 -38.25
C GLY A 410 -20.90 -11.09 -37.19
N VAL A 411 -19.62 -11.43 -37.38
CA VAL A 411 -18.86 -12.32 -36.48
C VAL A 411 -18.25 -11.51 -35.36
N TRP A 412 -18.38 -12.06 -34.16
CA TRP A 412 -17.77 -11.52 -32.96
C TRP A 412 -16.37 -12.07 -32.77
N HIS A 413 -15.43 -11.17 -32.54
CA HIS A 413 -14.05 -11.50 -32.23
C HIS A 413 -13.67 -10.87 -30.89
N THR A 414 -12.73 -11.50 -30.19
CA THR A 414 -12.17 -10.97 -28.95
C THR A 414 -10.70 -10.66 -29.17
N PHE A 415 -10.29 -9.49 -28.72
CA PHE A 415 -8.95 -8.96 -28.82
C PHE A 415 -8.42 -8.67 -27.41
N PRO A 416 -7.60 -9.58 -26.85
CA PRO A 416 -7.00 -9.37 -25.54
C PRO A 416 -5.87 -8.34 -25.65
N ILE A 417 -5.86 -7.40 -24.72
CA ILE A 417 -4.79 -6.45 -24.47
C ILE A 417 -4.25 -6.76 -23.09
N GLU A 418 -2.96 -7.02 -23.03
CA GLU A 418 -2.24 -7.08 -21.77
C GLU A 418 -1.53 -5.74 -21.55
N ILE A 419 -1.59 -5.25 -20.31
CA ILE A 419 -0.89 -4.06 -19.85
C ILE A 419 -0.14 -4.49 -18.60
N LEU A 420 1.18 -4.61 -18.70
CA LEU A 420 2.04 -4.71 -17.53
C LEU A 420 2.38 -3.31 -17.02
N ILE A 421 2.35 -3.12 -15.70
CA ILE A 421 2.75 -1.92 -15.00
C ILE A 421 3.74 -2.36 -13.92
N SER A 422 5.03 -2.14 -14.16
CA SER A 422 6.04 -2.21 -13.09
C SER A 422 6.44 -0.83 -12.63
N PHE A 423 6.98 -0.79 -11.43
CA PHE A 423 7.75 0.32 -10.93
C PHE A 423 9.18 -0.18 -10.74
N SER A 424 10.13 0.41 -11.47
CA SER A 424 11.54 0.17 -11.23
C SER A 424 12.27 1.50 -11.05
N GLU A 425 13.39 1.47 -10.37
CA GLU A 425 14.36 2.54 -10.48
C GLU A 425 15.21 2.30 -11.74
N ASP A 426 15.29 3.30 -12.63
CA ASP A 426 16.24 3.35 -13.72
C ASP A 426 16.88 4.74 -13.73
N ASN A 427 18.20 4.81 -13.49
CA ASN A 427 18.95 6.06 -13.36
C ASN A 427 18.31 7.05 -12.35
N GLY A 428 17.86 6.55 -11.19
CA GLY A 428 17.22 7.37 -10.16
C GLY A 428 15.80 7.87 -10.46
N LYS A 429 15.16 7.35 -11.52
CA LYS A 429 13.78 7.69 -11.91
C LYS A 429 12.86 6.47 -11.82
N LEU A 430 11.60 6.72 -11.47
CA LEU A 430 10.54 5.73 -11.53
C LEU A 430 10.23 5.40 -12.99
N LYS A 431 10.52 4.17 -13.41
CA LYS A 431 10.22 3.67 -14.74
C LYS A 431 8.99 2.80 -14.68
N LEU A 432 8.07 3.09 -15.62
CA LEU A 432 6.96 2.22 -15.92
C LEU A 432 7.26 1.43 -17.17
N THR A 433 7.29 0.10 -17.06
CA THR A 433 7.37 -0.77 -18.23
C THR A 433 5.98 -1.20 -18.61
N PHE A 434 5.58 -0.83 -19.83
CA PHE A 434 4.37 -1.28 -20.49
C PHE A 434 4.75 -2.36 -21.49
N ASP A 435 4.41 -3.61 -21.19
CA ASP A 435 4.35 -4.65 -22.23
C ASP A 435 2.91 -4.72 -22.71
N ASN A 436 2.72 -4.49 -24.00
CA ASN A 436 1.44 -4.64 -24.68
C ASN A 436 1.57 -5.67 -25.80
N ASN A 437 1.78 -6.93 -25.41
CA ASN A 437 1.61 -8.07 -26.31
C ASN A 437 0.18 -8.08 -26.86
N ILE A 438 0.01 -7.40 -27.99
CA ILE A 438 -1.21 -7.34 -28.76
C ILE A 438 -1.49 -8.76 -29.25
N GLY A 439 -2.58 -9.36 -28.77
CA GLY A 439 -3.01 -10.68 -29.22
C GLY A 439 -3.13 -10.77 -30.74
N LYS A 440 -3.04 -11.99 -31.28
CA LYS A 440 -3.39 -12.22 -32.68
C LYS A 440 -4.87 -11.88 -32.84
N CYS A 441 -5.16 -10.89 -33.68
CA CYS A 441 -6.53 -10.59 -34.08
C CYS A 441 -6.74 -11.06 -35.52
N SER A 442 -7.89 -11.69 -35.74
CA SER A 442 -8.35 -12.22 -37.03
C SER A 442 -9.28 -11.18 -37.66
N GLY A 443 -9.07 -10.82 -38.94
CA GLY A 443 -9.96 -9.84 -39.60
C GLY A 443 -9.32 -8.80 -40.53
N GLY A 444 -8.11 -9.05 -41.06
CA GLY A 444 -7.50 -8.18 -42.10
C GLY A 444 -7.47 -6.68 -41.75
N THR A 445 -8.12 -5.84 -42.55
CA THR A 445 -8.12 -4.37 -42.44
C THR A 445 -8.76 -3.86 -41.15
N THR A 446 -9.86 -4.47 -40.70
CA THR A 446 -10.54 -4.10 -39.44
C THR A 446 -9.62 -4.27 -38.24
N CYS A 447 -8.86 -5.37 -38.25
CA CYS A 447 -7.88 -5.68 -37.22
C CYS A 447 -6.79 -4.60 -37.11
N SER A 448 -6.27 -4.14 -38.25
CA SER A 448 -5.24 -3.09 -38.31
C SER A 448 -5.71 -1.76 -37.70
N ILE A 449 -6.97 -1.38 -37.99
CA ILE A 449 -7.57 -0.15 -37.47
C ILE A 449 -7.78 -0.24 -35.96
N ILE A 450 -8.29 -1.36 -35.45
CA ILE A 450 -8.46 -1.59 -34.01
C ILE A 450 -7.11 -1.51 -33.30
N LYS A 451 -6.07 -2.17 -33.83
CA LYS A 451 -4.71 -2.10 -33.28
C LYS A 451 -4.18 -0.67 -33.19
N LYS A 452 -4.38 0.14 -34.24
CA LYS A 452 -3.96 1.56 -34.25
C LYS A 452 -4.67 2.38 -33.18
N ASN A 453 -5.98 2.21 -33.03
CA ASN A 453 -6.75 2.92 -32.01
C ASN A 453 -6.35 2.49 -30.60
N VAL A 454 -6.20 1.17 -30.38
CA VAL A 454 -5.72 0.62 -29.10
C VAL A 454 -4.35 1.17 -28.71
N LYS A 455 -3.41 1.22 -29.66
CA LYS A 455 -2.09 1.80 -29.42
C LYS A 455 -2.18 3.24 -28.92
N LYS A 456 -3.03 4.07 -29.53
CA LYS A 456 -3.24 5.46 -29.11
C LYS A 456 -3.83 5.57 -27.69
N ILE A 457 -4.79 4.73 -27.33
CA ILE A 457 -5.34 4.68 -25.96
C ILE A 457 -4.24 4.36 -24.96
N ILE A 458 -3.40 3.36 -25.27
CA ILE A 458 -2.30 2.94 -24.39
C ILE A 458 -1.28 4.08 -24.22
N GLU A 459 -0.97 4.80 -25.29
CA GLU A 459 -0.08 5.98 -25.24
C GLU A 459 -0.68 7.12 -24.39
N ASP A 460 -1.97 7.43 -24.57
CA ASP A 460 -2.68 8.42 -23.75
C ASP A 460 -2.72 8.01 -22.27
N PHE A 461 -3.04 6.73 -22.01
CA PHE A 461 -3.05 6.17 -20.66
C PHE A 461 -1.67 6.29 -19.99
N ASN A 462 -0.60 5.90 -20.69
CA ASN A 462 0.77 6.01 -20.20
C ASN A 462 1.14 7.47 -19.85
N LYS A 463 0.77 8.42 -20.72
CA LYS A 463 1.02 9.84 -20.49
C LYS A 463 0.28 10.36 -19.25
N GLU A 464 -1.01 10.07 -19.12
CA GLU A 464 -1.81 10.47 -17.95
C GLU A 464 -1.28 9.82 -16.66
N PHE A 465 -0.97 8.52 -16.70
CA PHE A 465 -0.44 7.79 -15.55
C PHE A 465 0.89 8.35 -15.03
N LYS A 466 1.84 8.64 -15.94
CA LYS A 466 3.12 9.28 -15.57
C LYS A 466 2.93 10.66 -14.93
N GLY A 467 1.84 11.37 -15.28
CA GLY A 467 1.50 12.65 -14.67
C GLY A 467 1.15 12.54 -13.18
N TYR A 468 0.50 11.45 -12.77
CA TYR A 468 0.03 11.25 -11.39
C TYR A 468 1.18 10.92 -10.41
N TYR A 469 2.18 10.20 -10.88
CA TYR A 469 3.30 9.67 -10.07
C TYR A 469 4.64 10.31 -10.46
N SER A 470 4.74 11.63 -10.28
CA SER A 470 5.94 12.39 -10.61
C SER A 470 6.81 12.68 -9.38
N PHE A 471 7.99 12.04 -9.33
CA PHE A 471 8.95 12.15 -8.23
C PHE A 471 10.18 12.98 -8.61
N SER A 472 10.02 14.03 -9.42
CA SER A 472 11.15 14.77 -10.02
C SER A 472 12.15 15.39 -9.02
N ASN A 473 11.68 15.76 -7.82
CA ASN A 473 12.48 16.30 -6.71
C ASN A 473 13.05 15.23 -5.76
N PHE A 474 12.95 13.96 -6.15
CA PHE A 474 13.36 12.82 -5.37
C PHE A 474 14.32 11.98 -6.21
N LYS A 475 15.55 11.78 -5.74
CA LYS A 475 16.46 10.81 -6.31
C LYS A 475 16.07 9.46 -5.73
N ILE A 476 15.43 8.62 -6.54
CA ILE A 476 14.97 7.30 -6.12
C ILE A 476 16.20 6.38 -6.06
N ASN A 477 16.36 5.66 -4.96
CA ASN A 477 17.41 4.65 -4.77
C ASN A 477 16.83 3.24 -4.61
N TYR A 478 15.53 3.14 -4.34
CA TYR A 478 14.85 1.88 -4.08
C TYR A 478 13.36 1.98 -4.41
N VAL A 479 12.84 0.92 -5.03
CA VAL A 479 11.42 0.74 -5.30
C VAL A 479 11.04 -0.69 -4.90
N ASP A 480 9.98 -0.85 -4.11
CA ASP A 480 9.36 -2.15 -3.82
C ASP A 480 7.88 -2.11 -4.17
N ALA A 481 7.36 -3.19 -4.77
CA ALA A 481 6.00 -3.20 -5.31
C ALA A 481 5.17 -4.50 -5.21
N PRO A 482 5.29 -5.36 -4.17
CA PRO A 482 4.36 -6.46 -3.96
C PRO A 482 3.11 -5.89 -3.26
N SER A 483 2.06 -5.54 -4.01
CA SER A 483 0.77 -5.14 -3.42
C SER A 483 0.74 -3.75 -2.75
N PHE A 484 1.73 -2.90 -3.01
CA PHE A 484 1.81 -1.47 -2.67
C PHE A 484 2.90 -0.84 -3.55
N ILE A 485 3.24 0.44 -3.38
CA ILE A 485 4.46 1.03 -3.94
C ILE A 485 5.23 1.69 -2.81
N GLN A 486 6.42 1.21 -2.52
CA GLN A 486 7.39 1.92 -1.68
C GLN A 486 8.46 2.53 -2.57
N ILE A 487 8.75 3.81 -2.36
CA ILE A 487 9.78 4.57 -3.06
C ILE A 487 10.67 5.21 -1.99
N SER A 488 11.95 4.85 -1.98
CA SER A 488 12.94 5.39 -1.03
C SER A 488 14.10 6.03 -1.79
N GLY A 489 14.72 7.03 -1.17
CA GLY A 489 15.70 7.87 -1.84
C GLY A 489 16.07 9.16 -1.11
N GLU A 490 16.64 10.10 -1.85
CA GLU A 490 17.08 11.39 -1.34
C GLU A 490 16.25 12.55 -1.90
N GLU A 491 15.78 13.45 -1.03
CA GLU A 491 15.21 14.73 -1.46
C GLU A 491 16.33 15.62 -2.04
N LYS A 492 16.16 16.07 -3.29
CA LYS A 492 17.16 16.85 -4.04
C LYS A 492 17.37 18.25 -3.45
#